data_AF-A0A512L8V1-F1
#
_entry.id   AF-A0A512L8V1-F1
#
_cell.length_a   1.000
_cell.length_b   1.000
_cell.length_c   1.000
_cell.angle_alpha   90.00
_cell.angle_beta   90.00
_cell.angle_gamma   90.00
#
_symmetry.space_group_name_H-M   'P 1'
#
loop_
_entity.id
_entity.type
_entity.pdbx_description
1 polymer ?
#
loop_
_entity_poly.entity_id
_entity_poly.type
_entity_poly.pdbx_seq_one_letter_code
_entity_poly.pdbx_strand_id
1 'polypeptide(L)' 'MNDTENRLCDMLAQQLEIPRAGLSRETTLEQIGLDSLATIEFMFQIEDSFNIRFDQTGEPPVTVGDVLDQVTAKLQHE' A
#
# COMPACT_ATOMS: atom_id res chain seq x y z
N MET A 1 2.81 -12.52 -10.16
CA MET A 1 3.98 -11.72 -9.69
C MET A 1 3.77 -10.21 -9.81
N ASN A 2 2.64 -9.72 -10.31
CA ASN A 2 2.26 -8.29 -10.28
C ASN A 2 0.85 -8.08 -9.71
N ASP A 3 0.27 -9.11 -9.12
CA ASP A 3 -1.12 -9.13 -8.67
C ASP A 3 -1.31 -8.25 -7.43
N THR A 4 -0.34 -8.31 -6.50
CA THR A 4 -0.26 -7.43 -5.33
C THR A 4 -0.10 -5.98 -5.74
N GLU A 5 0.80 -5.70 -6.67
CA GLU A 5 1.05 -4.33 -7.15
C GLU A 5 -0.16 -3.73 -7.85
N ASN A 6 -0.79 -4.49 -8.74
CA ASN A 6 -2.02 -4.05 -9.39
C ASN A 6 -3.14 -3.81 -8.38
N ARG A 7 -3.37 -4.72 -7.42
CA ARG A 7 -4.40 -4.52 -6.38
C ARG A 7 -4.12 -3.27 -5.56
N LEU A 8 -2.89 -3.11 -5.09
CA LEU A 8 -2.51 -1.96 -4.26
C LEU A 8 -2.70 -0.64 -5.02
N CYS A 9 -2.19 -0.56 -6.25
CA CYS A 9 -2.37 0.62 -7.09
C CYS A 9 -3.84 0.86 -7.45
N ASP A 10 -4.66 -0.17 -7.64
CA ASP A 10 -6.08 -0.03 -7.91
C ASP A 10 -6.83 0.55 -6.71
N MET A 11 -6.55 0.05 -5.49
CA MET A 11 -7.11 0.57 -4.24
C MET A 11 -6.73 2.03 -4.02
N LEU A 12 -5.46 2.38 -4.22
CA LEU A 12 -4.98 3.76 -4.13
C LEU A 12 -5.60 4.67 -5.21
N ALA A 13 -5.68 4.19 -6.45
CA ALA A 13 -6.27 4.93 -7.57
C ALA A 13 -7.76 5.20 -7.33
N GLN A 14 -8.49 4.24 -6.78
CA GLN A 14 -9.90 4.38 -6.41
C GLN A 14 -10.07 5.37 -5.24
N GLN A 15 -9.24 5.25 -4.21
CA GLN A 15 -9.37 6.08 -3.00
C GLN A 15 -8.99 7.55 -3.24
N LEU A 16 -8.01 7.79 -4.11
CA LEU A 16 -7.44 9.11 -4.33
C LEU A 16 -7.93 9.75 -5.64
N GLU A 17 -8.81 9.05 -6.37
CA GLU A 17 -9.35 9.44 -7.67
C GLU A 17 -8.26 9.82 -8.70
N ILE A 18 -7.08 9.21 -8.59
CA ILE A 18 -5.95 9.44 -9.49
C ILE A 18 -5.72 8.24 -10.42
N PRO A 19 -5.21 8.47 -11.64
CA PRO A 19 -4.90 7.37 -12.54
C PRO A 19 -3.73 6.53 -11.99
N ARG A 20 -3.84 5.20 -12.09
CA ARG A 20 -2.75 4.25 -11.74
C ARG A 20 -1.42 4.58 -12.41
N ALA A 21 -1.46 5.23 -13.58
CA ALA A 21 -0.27 5.64 -14.32
C ALA A 21 0.55 6.73 -13.59
N GLY A 22 -0.06 7.45 -12.63
CA GLY A 22 0.63 8.41 -11.76
C GLY A 22 1.08 7.82 -10.42
N LEU A 23 0.70 6.59 -10.11
CA LEU A 23 1.15 5.88 -8.90
C LEU A 23 2.44 5.13 -9.23
N SER A 24 3.56 5.74 -8.82
CA SER A 24 4.88 5.13 -8.91
C SER A 24 5.35 4.70 -7.52
N ARG A 25 6.28 3.75 -7.49
CA ARG A 25 6.93 3.29 -6.24
C ARG A 25 7.67 4.42 -5.50
N GLU A 26 8.04 5.47 -6.22
CA GLU A 26 8.69 6.69 -5.70
C GLU A 26 7.69 7.69 -5.09
N THR A 27 6.40 7.53 -5.37
CA THR A 27 5.35 8.41 -4.87
C THR A 27 5.14 8.18 -3.37
N THR A 28 5.18 9.25 -2.57
CA THR A 28 4.88 9.16 -1.14
C THR A 28 3.37 9.13 -0.90
N LEU A 29 2.94 8.42 0.16
CA LEU A 29 1.54 8.37 0.57
C LEU A 29 1.02 9.79 0.85
N GLU A 30 1.83 10.62 1.51
CA GLU A 30 1.52 12.02 1.79
C GLU A 30 1.33 12.86 0.50
N GLN A 31 2.14 12.62 -0.55
CA GLN A 31 2.02 13.36 -1.82
C GLN A 31 0.71 13.09 -2.57
N ILE A 32 0.13 11.90 -2.38
CA ILE A 32 -1.13 11.52 -3.02
C ILE A 32 -2.33 11.81 -2.12
N GLY A 33 -2.12 12.42 -0.95
CA GLY A 33 -3.20 12.81 -0.04
C GLY A 33 -3.63 11.72 0.92
N LEU A 34 -2.79 10.71 1.18
CA LEU A 34 -3.00 9.82 2.32
C LEU A 34 -2.54 10.51 3.60
N ASP A 35 -3.50 10.99 4.37
CA ASP A 35 -3.28 11.41 5.74
C ASP A 35 -2.98 10.22 6.65
N SER A 36 -2.52 10.49 7.88
CA SER A 36 -2.22 9.45 8.87
C SER A 36 -3.40 8.50 9.13
N LEU A 37 -4.65 9.00 9.08
CA LEU A 37 -5.85 8.17 9.21
C LEU A 37 -6.07 7.27 7.98
N ALA A 38 -6.01 7.85 6.79
CA ALA A 38 -6.20 7.11 5.55
C ALA A 38 -5.11 6.05 5.35
N THR A 39 -3.89 6.31 5.82
CA THR A 39 -2.78 5.34 5.82
C THR A 39 -3.08 4.14 6.73
N ILE A 40 -3.66 4.39 7.91
CA ILE A 40 -4.09 3.32 8.84
C ILE A 40 -5.21 2.49 8.21
N GLU A 41 -6.24 3.12 7.65
CA GLU A 41 -7.35 2.42 6.97
C GLU A 41 -6.83 1.57 5.80
N PHE A 42 -5.91 2.13 5.02
CA PHE A 42 -5.26 1.45 3.92
C PHE A 42 -4.43 0.24 4.36
N MET A 43 -3.63 0.37 5.43
CA MET A 43 -2.92 -0.76 6.03
C MET A 43 -3.88 -1.88 6.44
N PHE A 44 -4.98 -1.55 7.14
CA PHE A 44 -6.00 -2.55 7.52
C PHE A 44 -6.63 -3.24 6.30
N GLN A 45 -6.96 -2.47 5.26
CA GLN A 45 -7.51 -3.00 4.02
C GLN A 45 -6.56 -3.97 3.32
N ILE A 46 -5.26 -3.70 3.36
CA ILE A 46 -4.23 -4.60 2.83
C ILE A 46 -4.12 -5.86 3.70
N GLU A 47 -4.07 -5.72 5.02
CA GLU A 47 -4.05 -6.86 5.94
C GLU A 47 -5.22 -7.81 5.68
N ASP A 48 -6.43 -7.29 5.49
CA ASP A 48 -7.61 -8.07 5.16
C ASP A 48 -7.55 -8.67 3.74
N SER A 49 -7.22 -7.85 2.73
CA SER A 49 -7.22 -8.26 1.33
C SER A 49 -6.17 -9.32 0.99
N PHE A 50 -5.04 -9.28 1.71
CA PHE A 50 -3.92 -10.20 1.54
C PHE A 50 -3.80 -11.23 2.67
N ASN A 51 -4.67 -11.13 3.67
CA ASN A 51 -4.66 -11.97 4.87
C ASN A 51 -3.29 -11.99 5.58
N ILE A 52 -2.60 -10.85 5.60
CA ILE A 52 -1.29 -10.67 6.26
C ILE A 52 -1.44 -9.82 7.52
N ARG A 53 -0.41 -9.81 8.38
CA ARG A 53 -0.29 -8.85 9.48
C ARG A 53 0.97 -8.02 9.36
N PHE A 54 0.81 -6.69 9.41
CA PHE A 54 1.93 -5.78 9.60
C PHE A 54 2.24 -5.65 11.08
N ASP A 55 3.53 -5.66 11.40
CA ASP A 55 3.96 -5.37 12.76
C ASP A 55 3.88 -3.85 12.95
N GLN A 56 2.85 -3.38 13.67
CA GLN A 56 2.61 -1.95 13.93
C GLN A 56 3.74 -1.27 14.74
N THR A 57 4.75 -2.03 15.16
CA THR A 57 5.95 -1.54 15.84
C THR A 57 7.05 -1.09 14.87
N GLY A 58 6.93 -1.40 13.57
CA GLY A 58 7.86 -0.97 12.53
C GLY A 58 7.66 0.47 12.07
N GLU A 59 8.59 0.98 11.28
CA GLU A 59 8.42 2.25 10.56
C GLU A 59 7.24 2.12 9.57
N PRO A 60 6.26 3.04 9.62
CA PRO A 60 5.17 3.02 8.66
C PRO A 60 5.72 3.28 7.26
N PRO A 61 5.18 2.60 6.25
CA PRO A 61 5.61 2.81 4.88
C PRO A 61 5.35 4.26 4.47
N VAL A 62 6.37 4.91 3.88
CA VAL A 62 6.28 6.33 3.46
C VAL A 62 5.90 6.45 1.99
N THR A 63 6.26 5.46 1.18
CA THR A 63 5.99 5.42 -0.27
C THR A 63 5.16 4.22 -0.64
N VAL A 64 4.48 4.32 -1.79
CA VAL A 64 3.74 3.19 -2.38
C VAL A 64 4.68 2.00 -2.60
N GLY A 65 5.93 2.25 -3.00
CA GLY A 65 6.94 1.20 -3.16
C GLY A 65 7.27 0.47 -1.87
N ASP A 66 7.32 1.18 -0.74
CA ASP A 66 7.59 0.58 0.56
C ASP A 66 6.45 -0.35 0.99
N VAL A 67 5.20 0.10 0.83
CA VAL A 67 4.01 -0.74 1.08
C VAL A 67 4.06 -2.00 0.21
N LEU A 68 4.33 -1.84 -1.10
CA LEU A 68 4.41 -2.95 -2.04
C LEU A 68 5.46 -3.97 -1.65
N ASP A 69 6.65 -3.50 -1.27
CA ASP A 69 7.75 -4.36 -0.89
C ASP A 69 7.42 -5.12 0.39
N GLN A 70 6.89 -4.45 1.41
CA GLN A 70 6.48 -5.09 2.66
C GLN A 70 5.38 -6.15 2.42
N VAL A 71 4.34 -5.84 1.65
CA VAL A 71 3.26 -6.81 1.34
C VAL A 71 3.81 -8.00 0.55
N THR A 72 4.61 -7.73 -0.48
CA THR A 72 5.16 -8.78 -1.35
C THR A 72 6.12 -9.67 -0.57
N ALA A 73 6.97 -9.08 0.28
CA ALA A 73 7.88 -9.82 1.14
C ALA A 73 7.13 -10.73 2.12
N LYS A 74 6.01 -10.27 2.68
CA LYS A 74 5.15 -11.08 3.57
C LYS A 74 4.45 -12.21 2.82
N LEU A 75 3.82 -11.93 1.68
CA LEU A 75 3.11 -12.92 0.86
C LEU A 75 4.01 -14.00 0.27
N GLN A 76 5.28 -13.68 -0.02
CA GLN A 76 6.25 -14.66 -0.54
C GLN A 76 6.77 -15.61 0.55
N HIS A 77 6.55 -15.29 1.83
CA HIS A 77 7.07 -16.06 2.97
C HIS A 77 6.00 -16.89 3.69
N GLU A 78 4.77 -16.97 3.17
CA GLU A 78 3.67 -17.81 3.67
C GLU A 78 3.46 -19.08 2.83
#